data_AF-A0A2E7Z661-F1
#
_entry.id   AF-A0A2E7Z661-F1
#
_cell.length_a   1.000
_cell.length_b   1.000
_cell.length_c   1.000
_cell.angle_alpha   90.00
_cell.angle_beta   90.00
_cell.angle_gamma   90.00
#
_symmetry.space_group_name_H-M   'P 1'
#
loop_
_entity.id
_entity.type
_entity.pdbx_description
1 polymer ?
#
loop_
_entity_poly.entity_id
_entity_poly.type
_entity_poly.pdbx_seq_one_letter_code
_entity_poly.pdbx_strand_id
1 'polypeptide(L)'
;MLDPLLKISLTDAVDILFVSLLIWAIIAWMRHVRANLALLGLGIIGLFYLVALQLELQLTAWIFQSFFAVLVVLLVVVFQDDLRRLFERIAVLGLRRRRPHTEVGGAAAIYRALQQLAESHTGALLIIPGREPIERHLQGGVVLDANISEELLLSIFDPHSPGHDGAVLVQGDRLARFGVHLPLSEDNAQLGAGGTRHAAALGLAERCDALCVAVSEERGTISVAAQGKLTALASPSQLLKTLQDQLVPQENNRTSGSLRWRRTRRGFLEGGTAVALALASWLALVPGSAVDQAKIEVPVTVENMPDGYDLRKVEPASVALTVSGPKRQLLVARTEDFQVVIDAQLVRLGRRTFDVREAVRHSTALQVRAVKPGKVRLSVSQAQGQSP
;
A
#
# COMPACT_ATOMS: atom_id res chain seq x y z
N MET A 1 4.84 -30.26 13.40
CA MET A 1 4.17 -28.92 13.49
C MET A 1 5.04 -27.77 12.99
N LEU A 2 6.33 -27.98 12.64
CA LEU A 2 7.22 -26.96 12.05
C LEU A 2 7.47 -27.16 10.55
N ASP A 3 6.92 -28.23 9.96
CA ASP A 3 7.11 -28.60 8.55
C ASP A 3 6.64 -27.57 7.50
N PRO A 4 5.60 -26.73 7.73
CA PRO A 4 5.23 -25.70 6.74
C PRO A 4 6.20 -24.50 6.71
N LEU A 5 7.01 -24.28 7.75
CA LEU A 5 8.00 -23.18 7.78
C LEU A 5 9.26 -23.50 6.95
N LEU A 6 9.53 -24.78 6.67
CA LEU A 6 10.72 -25.24 5.95
C LEU A 6 10.53 -25.32 4.42
N LYS A 7 9.31 -25.09 3.92
CA LYS A 7 8.98 -25.02 2.48
C LYS A 7 8.54 -23.61 2.05
N ILE A 8 9.15 -22.58 2.63
CA ILE A 8 8.94 -21.20 2.16
C ILE A 8 9.67 -21.06 0.82
N SER A 9 8.92 -20.90 -0.26
CA SER A 9 9.51 -20.55 -1.56
C SER A 9 10.07 -19.13 -1.49
N LEU A 10 11.11 -18.83 -2.28
CA LEU A 10 11.64 -17.47 -2.38
C LEU A 10 10.54 -16.46 -2.80
N THR A 11 9.55 -16.92 -3.58
CA THR A 11 8.35 -16.14 -3.92
C THR A 11 7.48 -15.82 -2.71
N ASP A 12 7.33 -16.73 -1.75
CA ASP A 12 6.53 -16.50 -0.55
C ASP A 12 7.23 -15.50 0.38
N ALA A 13 8.56 -15.55 0.47
CA ALA A 13 9.34 -14.57 1.21
C ALA A 13 9.24 -13.16 0.60
N VAL A 14 9.25 -13.05 -0.74
CA VAL A 14 9.07 -11.79 -1.45
C VAL A 14 7.65 -11.24 -1.27
N ASP A 15 6.64 -12.11 -1.29
CA ASP A 15 5.25 -11.72 -1.08
C ASP A 15 5.02 -11.21 0.36
N ILE A 16 5.54 -11.93 1.36
CA ILE A 16 5.51 -11.50 2.76
C ILE A 16 6.22 -10.15 2.95
N LEU A 17 7.38 -9.96 2.31
CA LEU A 17 8.11 -8.70 2.35
C LEU A 17 7.28 -7.56 1.74
N PHE A 18 6.69 -7.78 0.55
CA PHE A 18 5.89 -6.78 -0.15
C PHE A 18 4.63 -6.40 0.63
N VAL A 19 3.88 -7.39 1.12
CA VAL A 19 2.68 -7.17 1.94
C VAL A 19 3.03 -6.47 3.25
N SER A 20 4.14 -6.83 3.91
CA SER A 20 4.58 -6.13 5.13
C SER A 20 4.93 -4.66 4.89
N LEU A 21 5.56 -4.35 3.75
CA LEU A 21 5.88 -2.97 3.34
C LEU A 21 4.62 -2.17 3.05
N LEU A 22 3.65 -2.79 2.38
CA LEU A 22 2.35 -2.20 2.11
C LEU A 22 1.60 -1.87 3.42
N ILE A 23 1.51 -2.83 4.34
CA ILE A 23 0.88 -2.65 5.65
C ILE A 23 1.61 -1.57 6.46
N TRP A 24 2.94 -1.58 6.47
CA TRP A 24 3.73 -0.53 7.12
C TRP A 24 3.44 0.86 6.54
N ALA A 25 3.34 0.97 5.20
CA ALA A 25 3.01 2.23 4.53
C ALA A 25 1.60 2.72 4.89
N ILE A 26 0.62 1.81 4.96
CA ILE A 26 -0.75 2.13 5.37
C ILE A 26 -0.76 2.60 6.84
N ILE A 27 -0.09 1.90 7.76
CA ILE A 27 0.01 2.29 9.18
C ILE A 27 0.72 3.64 9.34
N ALA A 28 1.80 3.88 8.60
CA ALA A 28 2.54 5.14 8.62
C ALA A 28 1.68 6.30 8.09
N TRP A 29 0.90 6.06 7.03
CA TRP A 29 -0.04 7.02 6.46
C TRP A 29 -1.21 7.31 7.42
N MET A 30 -1.76 6.28 8.07
CA MET A 30 -2.86 6.37 9.05
C MET A 30 -2.55 7.27 10.26
N ARG A 31 -1.28 7.40 10.67
CA ARG A 31 -0.89 8.24 11.81
C ARG A 31 -1.01 9.74 11.57
N HIS A 32 -1.14 10.16 10.32
CA HIS A 32 -1.33 11.56 9.96
C HIS A 32 -2.81 11.94 9.76
N VAL A 33 -3.69 10.94 9.62
CA VAL A 33 -5.13 11.17 9.48
C VAL A 33 -5.78 11.08 10.86
N ARG A 34 -6.51 12.11 11.30
CA ARG A 34 -7.30 12.13 12.55
C ARG A 34 -8.51 11.16 12.48
N ALA A 35 -8.32 9.91 12.06
CA ALA A 35 -9.39 8.96 11.74
C ALA A 35 -9.34 7.67 12.58
N ASN A 36 -8.97 7.78 13.86
CA ASN A 36 -8.91 6.63 14.77
C ASN A 36 -10.26 5.86 14.87
N LEU A 37 -11.40 6.54 14.70
CA LEU A 37 -12.73 5.90 14.71
C LEU A 37 -13.03 5.09 13.44
N ALA A 38 -12.69 5.61 12.25
CA ALA A 38 -12.97 4.94 10.99
C ALA A 38 -12.20 3.61 10.88
N LEU A 39 -10.98 3.59 11.41
CA LEU A 39 -10.12 2.42 11.45
C LEU A 39 -10.64 1.33 12.40
N LEU A 40 -11.14 1.74 13.57
CA LEU A 40 -11.82 0.83 14.50
C LEU A 40 -13.07 0.21 13.84
N GLY A 41 -13.85 1.04 13.12
CA GLY A 41 -15.01 0.59 12.36
C GLY A 41 -14.65 -0.44 11.29
N LEU A 42 -13.60 -0.18 10.50
CA LEU A 42 -13.13 -1.12 9.47
C LEU A 42 -12.63 -2.43 10.08
N GLY A 43 -11.95 -2.38 11.22
CA GLY A 43 -11.47 -3.55 11.95
C GLY A 43 -12.62 -4.43 12.46
N ILE A 44 -13.67 -3.82 13.02
CA ILE A 44 -14.86 -4.54 13.48
C ILE A 44 -15.58 -5.21 12.30
N ILE A 45 -15.76 -4.50 11.19
CA ILE A 45 -16.36 -5.03 9.96
C ILE A 45 -15.53 -6.22 9.42
N GLY A 46 -14.20 -6.09 9.39
CA GLY A 46 -13.29 -7.16 9.00
C GLY A 46 -13.38 -8.39 9.92
N LEU A 47 -13.51 -8.19 11.23
CA LEU A 47 -13.69 -9.28 12.19
C LEU A 47 -15.00 -10.03 11.93
N PHE A 48 -16.11 -9.33 11.68
CA PHE A 48 -17.39 -9.96 11.33
C PHE A 48 -17.32 -10.74 10.02
N TYR A 49 -16.57 -10.24 9.03
CA TYR A 49 -16.33 -10.97 7.79
C TYR A 49 -15.56 -12.28 8.03
N LEU A 50 -14.51 -12.26 8.86
CA LEU A 50 -13.77 -13.47 9.23
C LEU A 50 -14.64 -14.48 9.99
N VAL A 51 -15.50 -14.01 10.90
CA VAL A 51 -16.48 -14.87 11.60
C VAL A 51 -17.47 -15.48 10.60
N ALA A 52 -17.95 -14.70 9.63
CA ALA A 52 -18.85 -15.19 8.59
C ALA A 52 -18.20 -16.28 7.72
N LEU A 53 -16.90 -16.16 7.42
CA LEU A 53 -16.14 -17.19 6.70
C LEU A 53 -15.98 -18.47 7.54
N GLN A 54 -15.68 -18.33 8.84
CA GLN A 54 -15.50 -19.48 9.73
C GLN A 54 -16.80 -20.25 10.00
N LEU A 55 -17.93 -19.55 9.99
CA LEU A 55 -19.28 -20.12 10.13
C LEU A 55 -19.88 -20.55 8.79
N GLU A 56 -19.12 -20.46 7.68
CA GLU A 56 -19.55 -20.78 6.31
C GLU A 56 -20.84 -20.05 5.87
N LEU A 57 -21.07 -18.84 6.39
CA LEU A 57 -22.24 -18.01 6.07
C LEU A 57 -22.11 -17.40 4.66
N GLN A 58 -22.51 -18.17 3.65
CA GLN A 58 -22.33 -17.81 2.23
C GLN A 58 -22.99 -16.47 1.85
N LEU A 59 -24.25 -16.24 2.26
CA LEU A 59 -24.97 -15.00 1.96
C LEU A 59 -24.27 -13.79 2.58
N THR A 60 -23.90 -13.91 3.86
CA THR A 60 -23.21 -12.86 4.60
C THR A 60 -21.83 -12.55 4.00
N ALA A 61 -21.07 -13.59 3.63
CA ALA A 61 -19.78 -13.44 2.97
C ALA A 61 -19.92 -12.72 1.62
N TRP A 62 -20.95 -13.06 0.82
CA TRP A 62 -21.23 -12.41 -0.46
C TRP A 62 -21.65 -10.94 -0.31
N ILE A 63 -22.47 -10.63 0.70
CA ILE A 63 -22.84 -9.25 1.05
C ILE A 63 -21.59 -8.44 1.44
N PHE A 64 -20.74 -8.99 2.32
CA PHE A 64 -19.50 -8.32 2.71
C PHE A 64 -18.55 -8.11 1.53
N GLN A 65 -18.40 -9.09 0.64
CA GLN A 65 -17.59 -8.92 -0.59
C GLN A 65 -18.10 -7.78 -1.46
N SER A 66 -19.42 -7.71 -1.68
CA SER A 66 -20.06 -6.64 -2.45
C SER A 66 -19.88 -5.28 -1.76
N PHE A 67 -20.05 -5.23 -0.44
CA PHE A 67 -19.82 -4.03 0.37
C PHE A 67 -18.37 -3.55 0.28
N PHE A 68 -17.39 -4.44 0.43
CA PHE A 68 -15.97 -4.09 0.31
C PHE A 68 -15.62 -3.58 -1.09
N ALA A 69 -16.20 -4.16 -2.15
CA ALA A 69 -16.00 -3.69 -3.52
C ALA A 69 -16.46 -2.23 -3.68
N VAL A 70 -17.66 -1.89 -3.20
CA VAL A 70 -18.17 -0.50 -3.21
C VAL A 70 -17.33 0.42 -2.31
N LEU A 71 -16.92 -0.06 -1.13
CA LEU A 71 -16.12 0.69 -0.19
C LEU A 71 -14.77 1.11 -0.79
N VAL A 72 -14.11 0.23 -1.55
CA VAL A 72 -12.84 0.54 -2.24
C VAL A 72 -13.05 1.66 -3.26
N VAL A 73 -14.11 1.59 -4.06
CA VAL A 73 -14.43 2.65 -5.03
C VAL A 73 -14.69 3.98 -4.31
N LEU A 74 -15.50 3.97 -3.25
CA LEU A 74 -15.78 5.15 -2.44
C LEU A 74 -14.51 5.73 -1.82
N LEU A 75 -13.62 4.86 -1.30
CA LEU A 75 -12.34 5.26 -0.73
C LEU A 75 -11.49 5.99 -1.76
N VAL A 76 -11.38 5.47 -2.99
CA VAL A 76 -10.62 6.12 -4.06
C VAL A 76 -11.21 7.50 -4.38
N VAL A 77 -12.54 7.64 -4.42
CA VAL A 77 -13.20 8.93 -4.69
C VAL A 77 -12.96 9.93 -3.55
N VAL A 78 -13.09 9.50 -2.29
CA VAL A 78 -12.90 10.38 -1.11
C VAL A 78 -11.44 10.80 -0.97
N PHE A 79 -10.50 9.88 -1.17
CA PHE A 79 -9.06 10.12 -1.02
C PHE A 79 -8.37 10.46 -2.35
N GLN A 80 -9.12 10.82 -3.39
CA GLN A 80 -8.56 11.11 -4.71
C GLN A 80 -7.47 12.20 -4.66
N ASP A 81 -7.67 13.23 -3.84
CA ASP A 81 -6.74 14.34 -3.69
C ASP A 81 -5.47 13.93 -2.95
N ASP A 82 -5.59 13.08 -1.93
CA ASP A 82 -4.44 12.56 -1.19
C ASP A 82 -3.59 11.60 -2.04
N LEU A 83 -4.23 10.74 -2.83
CA LEU A 83 -3.54 9.87 -3.77
C LEU A 83 -2.79 10.70 -4.81
N ARG A 84 -3.41 11.76 -5.34
CA ARG A 84 -2.76 12.69 -6.27
C ARG A 84 -1.54 13.35 -5.64
N ARG A 85 -1.66 13.86 -4.40
CA ARG A 85 -0.53 14.43 -3.65
C ARG A 85 0.61 13.44 -3.47
N LEU A 86 0.30 12.18 -3.15
CA LEU A 86 1.30 11.13 -3.01
C LEU A 86 2.07 10.91 -4.33
N PHE A 87 1.36 10.84 -5.46
CA PHE A 87 1.99 10.71 -6.77
C PHE A 87 2.83 11.93 -7.15
N GLU A 88 2.37 13.14 -6.87
CA GLU A 88 3.15 14.35 -7.07
C GLU A 88 4.44 14.34 -6.24
N ARG A 89 4.36 13.90 -4.97
CA ARG A 89 5.53 13.79 -4.09
C ARG A 89 6.55 12.79 -4.62
N ILE A 90 6.09 11.64 -5.11
CA ILE A 90 6.94 10.60 -5.72
C ILE A 90 7.54 11.12 -7.03
N ALA A 91 6.76 11.81 -7.86
CA ALA A 91 7.23 12.42 -9.09
C ALA A 91 8.31 13.49 -8.83
N VAL A 92 8.16 14.31 -7.78
CA VAL A 92 9.18 15.28 -7.34
C VAL A 92 10.41 14.57 -6.73
N LEU A 93 10.28 13.36 -6.19
CA LEU A 93 11.43 12.55 -5.78
C LEU A 93 12.20 11.99 -6.97
N GLY A 94 11.50 11.64 -8.06
CA GLY A 94 12.08 11.10 -9.29
C GLY A 94 12.63 12.16 -10.25
N LEU A 95 11.96 13.32 -10.37
CA LEU A 95 12.49 14.48 -11.08
C LEU A 95 13.32 15.31 -10.09
N ARG A 96 14.62 15.41 -10.34
CA ARG A 96 15.54 16.29 -9.61
C ARG A 96 15.22 17.77 -9.90
N ARG A 97 14.04 18.25 -9.52
CA ARG A 97 13.71 19.68 -9.51
C ARG A 97 14.70 20.34 -8.55
N ARG A 98 15.65 21.08 -9.11
CA ARG A 98 16.51 21.96 -8.34
C ARG A 98 15.61 22.98 -7.65
N ARG A 99 15.81 23.19 -6.35
CA ARG A 99 15.14 24.30 -5.66
C ARG A 99 15.47 25.59 -6.42
N PRO A 100 14.51 26.51 -6.56
CA PRO A 100 14.82 27.84 -7.09
C PRO A 100 15.98 28.43 -6.28
N HIS A 101 17.04 28.85 -6.96
CA HIS A 101 18.15 29.51 -6.29
C HIS A 101 17.77 30.97 -6.10
N THR A 102 17.82 31.45 -4.86
CA THR A 102 17.79 32.88 -4.55
C THR A 102 19.22 33.30 -4.29
N GLU A 103 19.68 34.38 -4.91
CA GLU A 103 21.04 34.84 -4.71
C GLU A 103 21.23 35.35 -3.27
N VAL A 104 22.49 35.38 -2.81
CA VAL A 104 22.83 35.85 -1.45
C VAL A 104 22.33 37.27 -1.19
N GLY A 105 22.24 38.11 -2.23
CA GLY A 105 21.71 39.47 -2.17
C GLY A 105 20.22 39.54 -1.81
N GLY A 106 19.38 38.70 -2.43
CA GLY A 106 17.94 38.65 -2.15
C GLY A 106 17.62 38.22 -0.71
N ALA A 107 18.36 37.25 -0.17
CA ALA A 107 18.20 36.80 1.22
C ALA A 107 18.52 37.93 2.23
N ALA A 108 19.57 38.72 1.97
CA ALA A 108 19.94 39.85 2.82
C ALA A 108 18.92 41.00 2.76
N ALA A 109 18.32 41.26 1.58
CA ALA A 109 17.26 42.25 1.42
C ALA A 109 15.97 41.83 2.16
N ILE A 110 15.56 40.56 2.03
CA ILE A 110 14.43 40.00 2.78
C ILE A 110 14.67 40.13 4.29
N TYR A 111 15.86 39.75 4.76
CA TYR A 111 16.20 39.81 6.17
C TYR A 111 16.07 41.25 6.72
N ARG A 112 16.66 42.25 6.04
CA ARG A 112 16.59 43.65 6.47
C ARG A 112 15.16 44.19 6.47
N ALA A 113 14.39 43.91 5.42
CA ALA A 113 12.98 44.30 5.36
C ALA A 113 12.16 43.69 6.50
N LEU A 114 12.30 42.39 6.77
CA LEU A 114 11.58 41.72 7.86
C LEU A 114 11.98 42.26 9.24
N GLN A 115 13.25 42.61 9.43
CA GLN A 115 13.71 43.24 10.68
C GLN A 115 13.08 44.62 10.87
N GLN A 116 13.08 45.46 9.82
CA GLN A 116 12.48 46.79 9.89
C GLN A 116 10.96 46.73 10.11
N LEU A 117 10.26 45.81 9.44
CA LEU A 117 8.82 45.58 9.65
C LEU A 117 8.51 45.10 11.08
N ALA A 118 9.38 44.27 11.65
CA ALA A 118 9.27 43.84 13.04
C ALA A 118 9.45 45.01 14.02
N GLU A 119 10.47 45.85 13.81
CA GLU A 119 10.75 47.04 14.61
C GLU A 119 9.62 48.08 14.52
N SER A 120 8.99 48.21 13.34
CA SER A 120 7.83 49.10 13.12
C SER A 120 6.48 48.45 13.44
N HIS A 121 6.45 47.26 14.04
CA HIS A 121 5.21 46.52 14.35
C HIS A 121 4.26 46.38 13.14
N THR A 122 4.83 46.25 11.94
CA THR A 122 4.10 46.12 10.69
C THR A 122 3.97 44.64 10.32
N GLY A 123 2.74 44.16 10.18
CA GLY A 123 2.46 42.76 9.87
C GLY A 123 2.93 42.38 8.46
N ALA A 124 3.64 41.26 8.34
CA ALA A 124 4.15 40.78 7.06
C ALA A 124 4.01 39.26 6.94
N LEU A 125 3.87 38.77 5.70
CA LEU A 125 3.77 37.34 5.41
C LEU A 125 4.47 37.02 4.09
N LEU A 126 5.55 36.25 4.16
CA LEU A 126 6.38 35.87 3.01
C LEU A 126 6.33 34.36 2.79
N ILE A 127 6.18 33.93 1.54
CA ILE A 127 6.17 32.52 1.13
C ILE A 127 7.42 32.23 0.30
N ILE A 128 8.20 31.24 0.73
CA ILE A 128 9.36 30.73 0.01
C ILE A 128 9.06 29.27 -0.36
N PRO A 129 8.80 28.97 -1.66
CA PRO A 129 8.44 27.64 -2.13
C PRO A 129 9.53 26.60 -1.84
N GLY A 130 9.09 25.40 -1.47
CA GLY A 130 9.94 24.23 -1.34
C GLY A 130 10.09 23.48 -2.67
N ARG A 131 9.99 22.15 -2.61
CA ARG A 131 10.01 21.27 -3.79
C ARG A 131 8.61 20.92 -4.27
N GLU A 132 7.63 20.92 -3.36
CA GLU A 132 6.25 20.62 -3.68
C GLU A 132 5.57 21.81 -4.38
N PRO A 133 4.69 21.58 -5.37
CA PRO A 133 3.94 22.65 -6.01
C PRO A 133 2.96 23.27 -5.01
N ILE A 134 3.00 24.60 -4.89
CA ILE A 134 2.20 25.35 -3.90
C ILE A 134 1.01 26.06 -4.52
N GLU A 135 0.95 26.20 -5.85
CA GLU A 135 0.01 27.04 -6.58
C GLU A 135 -1.46 26.71 -6.26
N ARG A 136 -1.76 25.43 -6.03
CA ARG A 136 -3.10 24.95 -5.65
C ARG A 136 -3.55 25.39 -4.25
N HIS A 137 -2.62 25.85 -3.42
CA HIS A 137 -2.89 26.34 -2.05
C HIS A 137 -2.99 27.86 -2.01
N LEU A 138 -2.60 28.53 -3.08
CA LEU A 138 -2.60 29.98 -3.18
C LEU A 138 -3.89 30.43 -3.87
N GLN A 139 -4.53 31.46 -3.33
CA GLN A 139 -5.73 32.06 -3.94
C GLN A 139 -5.51 33.56 -4.16
N GLY A 140 -5.97 34.06 -5.31
CA GLY A 140 -5.85 35.47 -5.67
C GLY A 140 -4.40 35.93 -5.84
N GLY A 141 -4.16 37.19 -5.44
CA GLY A 141 -2.89 37.87 -5.59
C GLY A 141 -2.70 38.58 -6.93
N VAL A 142 -1.87 39.61 -6.90
CA VAL A 142 -1.46 40.40 -8.07
C VAL A 142 -0.09 39.90 -8.51
N VAL A 143 0.05 39.63 -9.81
CA VAL A 143 1.33 39.23 -10.39
C VAL A 143 2.32 40.38 -10.27
N LEU A 144 3.46 40.08 -9.68
CA LEU A 144 4.58 40.99 -9.53
C LEU A 144 5.77 40.28 -10.15
N ASP A 145 6.49 40.94 -11.03
CA ASP A 145 7.68 40.33 -11.62
C ASP A 145 8.85 41.25 -11.32
N ALA A 146 9.21 41.32 -10.03
CA ALA A 146 10.13 42.33 -9.52
C ALA A 146 11.33 41.70 -8.83
N ASN A 147 12.47 42.38 -8.91
CA ASN A 147 13.65 42.01 -8.15
C ASN A 147 13.38 42.21 -6.65
N ILE A 148 13.98 41.37 -5.83
CA ILE A 148 13.85 41.47 -4.38
C ILE A 148 14.64 42.70 -3.91
N SER A 149 13.95 43.70 -3.35
CA SER A 149 14.57 44.84 -2.67
C SER A 149 13.89 45.08 -1.33
N GLU A 150 14.63 45.70 -0.41
CA GLU A 150 14.14 46.04 0.92
C GLU A 150 12.98 47.05 0.83
N GLU A 151 13.16 48.09 0.02
CA GLU A 151 12.19 49.17 -0.19
C GLU A 151 10.88 48.65 -0.78
N LEU A 152 10.95 47.69 -1.70
CA LEU A 152 9.76 47.10 -2.31
C LEU A 152 8.96 46.27 -1.30
N LEU A 153 9.63 45.47 -0.47
CA LEU A 153 8.96 44.70 0.58
C LEU A 153 8.30 45.61 1.61
N LEU A 154 8.99 46.67 2.03
CA LEU A 154 8.44 47.69 2.93
C LEU A 154 7.20 48.36 2.32
N SER A 155 7.25 48.72 1.04
CA SER A 155 6.11 49.34 0.34
C SER A 155 4.92 48.41 0.16
N ILE A 156 5.15 47.11 -0.06
CA ILE A 156 4.05 46.13 -0.20
C ILE A 156 3.34 45.94 1.13
N PHE A 157 4.08 45.82 2.23
CA PHE A 157 3.52 45.61 3.56
C PHE A 157 3.09 46.90 4.28
N ASP A 158 3.16 48.06 3.62
CA ASP A 158 2.66 49.31 4.18
C ASP A 158 1.14 49.21 4.49
N PRO A 159 0.70 49.47 5.74
CA PRO A 159 -0.71 49.32 6.13
C PRO A 159 -1.71 50.17 5.33
N HIS A 160 -1.25 51.23 4.65
CA HIS A 160 -2.09 52.09 3.83
C HIS A 160 -2.12 51.64 2.35
N SER A 161 -1.27 50.69 1.96
CA SER A 161 -1.21 50.13 0.61
C SER A 161 -2.20 48.97 0.45
N PRO A 162 -2.95 48.84 -0.66
CA PRO A 162 -3.79 47.66 -0.89
C PRO A 162 -3.02 46.32 -0.90
N GLY A 163 -1.69 46.35 -1.03
CA GLY A 163 -0.84 45.16 -1.11
C GLY A 163 -0.54 44.46 0.22
N HIS A 164 -0.81 45.09 1.37
CA HIS A 164 -0.43 44.55 2.69
C HIS A 164 -1.36 43.43 3.19
N ASP A 165 -2.51 43.26 2.54
CA ASP A 165 -3.47 42.21 2.86
C ASP A 165 -3.14 40.94 2.07
N GLY A 166 -2.56 39.97 2.77
CA GLY A 166 -2.11 38.69 2.20
C GLY A 166 -0.59 38.54 2.23
N ALA A 167 -0.11 37.62 1.42
CA ALA A 167 1.29 37.23 1.38
C ALA A 167 1.99 37.57 0.08
N VAL A 168 3.32 37.68 0.19
CA VAL A 168 4.23 37.82 -0.93
C VAL A 168 4.86 36.48 -1.26
N LEU A 169 4.79 36.09 -2.52
CA LEU A 169 5.40 34.87 -3.05
C LEU A 169 6.78 35.18 -3.62
N VAL A 170 7.82 34.56 -3.07
CA VAL A 170 9.19 34.60 -3.61
C VAL A 170 9.38 33.42 -4.57
N GLN A 171 9.99 33.65 -5.73
CA GLN A 171 10.31 32.58 -6.67
C GLN A 171 11.71 32.79 -7.25
N GLY A 172 12.68 32.00 -6.77
CA GLY A 172 14.09 32.24 -7.09
C GLY A 172 14.51 33.61 -6.56
N ASP A 173 15.06 34.46 -7.43
CA ASP A 173 15.55 35.78 -7.05
C ASP A 173 14.54 36.93 -7.26
N ARG A 174 13.24 36.59 -7.38
CA ARG A 174 12.18 37.57 -7.69
C ARG A 174 10.99 37.42 -6.76
N LEU A 175 10.30 38.53 -6.54
CA LEU A 175 8.94 38.54 -5.99
C LEU A 175 7.98 38.28 -7.15
N ALA A 176 7.24 37.17 -7.09
CA ALA A 176 6.39 36.67 -8.17
C ALA A 176 4.93 37.11 -8.06
N ARG A 177 4.42 37.29 -6.82
CA ARG A 177 3.07 37.78 -6.53
C ARG A 177 3.03 38.45 -5.15
N PHE A 178 2.09 39.35 -4.94
CA PHE A 178 1.72 39.87 -3.61
C PHE A 178 0.21 39.81 -3.42
N GLY A 179 -0.26 40.01 -2.18
CA GLY A 179 -1.69 39.91 -1.84
C GLY A 179 -2.27 38.51 -2.02
N VAL A 180 -1.45 37.47 -1.85
CA VAL A 180 -1.88 36.08 -2.00
C VAL A 180 -2.54 35.60 -0.71
N HIS A 181 -3.68 34.93 -0.80
CA HIS A 181 -4.35 34.32 0.34
C HIS A 181 -3.93 32.86 0.52
N LEU A 182 -3.69 32.46 1.77
CA LEU A 182 -3.26 31.12 2.17
C LEU A 182 -4.37 30.44 2.99
N PRO A 183 -4.40 29.09 3.01
CA PRO A 183 -5.22 28.37 3.97
C PRO A 183 -4.79 28.67 5.41
N LEU A 184 -5.77 28.83 6.30
CA LEU A 184 -5.54 29.02 7.73
C LEU A 184 -5.46 27.66 8.44
N SER A 185 -4.53 27.52 9.38
CA SER A 185 -4.50 26.39 10.30
C SER A 185 -5.53 26.58 11.42
N GLU A 186 -6.10 25.47 11.90
CA GLU A 186 -6.99 25.40 13.06
C GLU A 186 -6.26 24.87 14.31
N ASP A 187 -4.93 24.67 14.24
CA ASP A 187 -4.14 24.16 15.36
C ASP A 187 -3.83 25.27 16.39
N ASN A 188 -4.78 25.51 17.29
CA ASN A 188 -4.66 26.49 18.37
C ASN A 188 -3.47 26.22 19.30
N ALA A 189 -3.00 24.96 19.42
CA ALA A 189 -1.88 24.64 20.29
C ALA A 189 -0.55 25.16 19.71
N GLN A 190 -0.39 25.11 18.40
CA GLN A 190 0.75 25.70 17.69
C GLN A 190 0.64 27.22 17.57
N LEU A 191 -0.56 27.73 17.35
CA LEU A 191 -0.76 29.17 17.13
C LEU A 191 -0.58 29.98 18.41
N GLY A 192 -0.95 29.43 19.57
CA GLY A 192 -0.89 30.15 20.84
C GLY A 192 -1.65 31.47 20.74
N ALA A 193 -0.94 32.58 20.92
CA ALA A 193 -1.49 33.93 20.80
C ALA A 193 -1.16 34.60 19.45
N GLY A 194 -0.96 33.83 18.38
CA GLY A 194 -0.67 34.31 17.04
C GLY A 194 -1.92 34.75 16.29
N GLY A 195 -1.80 35.81 15.47
CA GLY A 195 -2.89 36.32 14.63
C GLY A 195 -3.09 35.56 13.32
N THR A 196 -3.97 36.08 12.47
CA THR A 196 -4.37 35.46 11.18
C THR A 196 -3.19 35.19 10.23
N ARG A 197 -2.17 36.06 10.18
CA ARG A 197 -0.95 35.82 9.38
C ARG A 197 -0.14 34.61 9.86
N HIS A 198 -0.13 34.34 11.17
CA HIS A 198 0.54 33.15 11.72
C HIS A 198 -0.28 31.88 11.39
N ALA A 199 -1.60 31.96 11.48
CA ALA A 199 -2.50 30.89 11.05
C ALA A 199 -2.36 30.57 9.56
N ALA A 200 -2.22 31.60 8.72
CA ALA A 200 -1.96 31.46 7.29
C ALA A 200 -0.60 30.80 7.00
N ALA A 201 0.46 31.26 7.67
CA ALA A 201 1.79 30.68 7.57
C ALA A 201 1.80 29.18 7.95
N LEU A 202 1.18 28.84 9.08
CA LEU A 202 1.08 27.47 9.56
C LEU A 202 0.23 26.59 8.62
N GLY A 203 -0.93 27.09 8.17
CA GLY A 203 -1.84 26.34 7.31
C GLY A 203 -1.23 25.98 5.95
N LEU A 204 -0.37 26.83 5.39
CA LEU A 204 0.39 26.46 4.19
C LEU A 204 1.51 25.45 4.50
N ALA A 205 2.25 25.64 5.60
CA ALA A 205 3.32 24.73 6.03
C ALA A 205 2.84 23.33 6.44
N GLU A 206 1.57 23.16 6.80
CA GLU A 206 0.93 21.86 7.04
C GLU A 206 0.64 21.09 5.74
N ARG A 207 0.41 21.81 4.63
CA ARG A 207 -0.05 21.25 3.35
C ARG A 207 1.06 21.00 2.33
N CYS A 208 2.20 21.67 2.48
CA CYS A 208 3.34 21.57 1.58
C CYS A 208 4.68 21.85 2.31
N ASP A 209 5.80 21.70 1.61
CA ASP A 209 7.14 21.91 2.17
C ASP A 209 7.66 23.36 2.05
N ALA A 210 6.76 24.34 1.83
CA ALA A 210 7.10 25.75 1.79
C ALA A 210 7.55 26.29 3.16
N LEU A 211 8.47 27.25 3.12
CA LEU A 211 8.86 28.05 4.27
C LEU A 211 8.03 29.33 4.26
N CYS A 212 7.25 29.56 5.30
CA CYS A 212 6.51 30.81 5.47
C CYS A 212 7.13 31.63 6.60
N VAL A 213 7.33 32.93 6.40
CA VAL A 213 7.82 33.84 7.42
C VAL A 213 6.73 34.87 7.73
N ALA A 214 6.32 34.94 8.98
CA ALA A 214 5.27 35.84 9.45
C ALA A 214 5.85 36.83 10.47
N VAL A 215 5.44 38.10 10.38
CA VAL A 215 5.76 39.15 11.36
C VAL A 215 4.47 39.54 12.08
N SER A 216 4.51 39.58 13.41
CA SER A 216 3.38 39.99 14.24
C SER A 216 3.22 41.51 14.24
N GLU A 217 2.03 41.99 13.87
CA GLU A 217 1.66 43.40 14.00
C GLU A 217 1.51 43.83 15.47
N GLU A 218 1.15 42.91 16.37
CA GLU A 218 1.02 43.21 17.79
C GLU A 218 2.37 43.26 18.52
N ARG A 219 3.25 42.29 18.24
CA ARG A 219 4.45 42.05 19.06
C ARG A 219 5.77 42.32 18.33
N GLY A 220 5.74 42.56 17.02
CA GLY A 220 6.95 42.63 16.20
C GLY A 220 7.72 41.30 16.14
N THR A 221 7.15 40.20 16.65
CA THR A 221 7.83 38.91 16.68
C THR A 221 7.85 38.29 15.28
N ILE A 222 9.03 37.87 14.82
CA ILE A 222 9.21 37.13 13.58
C ILE A 222 9.06 35.64 13.87
N SER A 223 8.14 34.98 13.17
CA SER A 223 7.88 33.55 13.27
C SER A 223 8.09 32.87 11.93
N VAL A 224 8.57 31.64 11.96
CA VAL A 224 8.77 30.81 10.77
C VAL A 224 7.90 29.58 10.87
N ALA A 225 7.12 29.31 9.81
CA ALA A 225 6.35 28.10 9.66
C ALA A 225 6.98 27.17 8.60
N ALA A 226 7.31 25.94 9.00
CA ALA A 226 7.81 24.90 8.11
C ALA A 226 7.43 23.51 8.63
N GLN A 227 7.10 22.59 7.72
CA GLN A 227 6.78 21.19 8.05
C GLN A 227 5.71 21.05 9.15
N GLY A 228 4.64 21.86 9.05
CA GLY A 228 3.54 21.88 10.01
C GLY A 228 3.93 22.35 11.42
N LYS A 229 4.99 23.14 11.56
CA LYS A 229 5.39 23.75 12.84
C LYS A 229 5.62 25.23 12.70
N LEU A 230 5.12 26.00 13.65
CA LEU A 230 5.35 27.43 13.81
C LEU A 230 6.40 27.63 14.92
N THR A 231 7.48 28.35 14.60
CA THR A 231 8.56 28.63 15.55
C THR A 231 8.82 30.13 15.58
N ALA A 232 8.65 30.75 16.74
CA ALA A 232 9.05 32.14 16.95
C ALA A 232 10.59 32.22 17.01
N LEU A 233 11.18 33.15 16.27
CA LEU A 233 12.61 33.37 16.27
C LEU A 233 12.98 34.38 17.36
N ALA A 234 13.91 34.00 18.23
CA ALA A 234 14.35 34.84 19.33
C ALA A 234 15.53 35.75 18.97
N SER A 235 16.28 35.41 17.92
CA SER A 235 17.48 36.16 17.52
C SER A 235 17.46 36.48 16.03
N PRO A 236 17.86 37.69 15.62
CA PRO A 236 18.01 38.06 14.21
C PRO A 236 19.01 37.15 13.47
N SER A 237 20.05 36.67 14.17
CA SER A 237 21.01 35.71 13.60
C SER A 237 20.38 34.37 13.19
N GLN A 238 19.32 33.93 13.89
CA GLN A 238 18.60 32.70 13.56
C GLN A 238 17.75 32.85 12.30
N LEU A 239 17.19 34.03 12.05
CA LEU A 239 16.42 34.32 10.84
C LEU A 239 17.30 34.22 9.60
N LEU A 240 18.45 34.93 9.60
CA LEU A 240 19.37 34.91 8.46
C LEU A 240 19.86 33.50 8.16
N LYS A 241 20.22 32.72 9.20
CA LYS A 241 20.64 31.32 9.03
C LYS A 241 19.52 30.44 8.46
N THR A 242 18.29 30.57 8.98
CA THR A 242 17.13 29.81 8.50
C THR A 242 16.80 30.14 7.04
N LEU A 243 16.88 31.43 6.67
CA LEU A 243 16.71 31.90 5.31
C LEU A 243 17.83 31.36 4.40
N GLN A 244 19.10 31.43 4.82
CA GLN A 244 20.24 30.90 4.06
C GLN A 244 20.13 29.39 3.84
N ASP A 245 19.79 28.61 4.87
CA ASP A 245 19.64 27.15 4.75
C ASP A 245 18.50 26.74 3.80
N GLN A 246 17.48 27.58 3.63
CA GLN A 246 16.32 27.33 2.76
C GLN A 246 16.52 27.87 1.34
N LEU A 247 17.08 29.08 1.20
CA LEU A 247 17.25 29.82 -0.07
C LEU A 247 18.54 29.44 -0.81
N VAL A 248 19.61 29.08 -0.07
CA VAL A 248 20.90 28.68 -0.62
C VAL A 248 21.06 27.17 -0.40
N PRO A 249 20.85 26.33 -1.43
CA PRO A 249 21.20 24.93 -1.32
C PRO A 249 22.71 24.84 -1.11
N GLN A 250 23.16 24.45 0.09
CA GLN A 250 24.55 24.10 0.35
C GLN A 250 24.97 23.02 -0.67
N GLU A 251 25.78 23.41 -1.66
CA GLU A 251 26.24 22.51 -2.73
C GLU A 251 27.33 21.52 -2.25
N ASN A 252 27.51 21.37 -0.93
CA ASN A 252 28.47 20.43 -0.36
C ASN A 252 28.08 20.00 1.05
N ASN A 253 27.68 18.74 1.24
CA ASN A 253 28.55 17.71 1.80
C ASN A 253 27.74 16.42 2.05
N ARG A 254 28.06 15.37 1.30
CA ARG A 254 27.53 14.01 1.51
C ARG A 254 28.19 13.37 2.74
N THR A 255 27.97 13.89 3.94
CA THR A 255 28.34 13.17 5.18
C THR A 255 27.53 13.65 6.36
N SER A 256 26.48 12.92 6.74
CA SER A 256 26.18 12.68 8.17
C SER A 256 25.09 11.61 8.30
N GLY A 257 25.52 10.35 8.20
CA GLY A 257 24.76 9.22 8.71
C GLY A 257 25.03 9.04 10.20
N SER A 258 24.41 9.84 11.07
CA SER A 258 24.50 9.57 12.52
C SER A 258 23.43 10.22 13.40
N LEU A 259 22.23 10.54 12.90
CA LEU A 259 21.10 10.95 13.78
C LEU A 259 19.82 10.14 13.61
N ARG A 260 19.84 9.04 12.85
CA ARG A 260 18.66 8.15 12.67
C ARG A 260 18.49 7.08 13.75
N TRP A 261 19.50 6.82 14.60
CA TRP A 261 19.50 5.62 15.48
C TRP A 261 18.76 5.78 16.82
N ARG A 262 18.38 7.00 17.24
CA ARG A 262 17.65 7.18 18.52
C ARG A 262 16.13 7.20 18.39
N ARG A 263 15.58 7.25 17.16
CA ARG A 263 14.15 7.10 16.86
C ARG A 263 13.74 5.67 16.47
N THR A 264 14.71 4.79 16.21
CA THR A 264 14.48 3.44 15.66
C THR A 264 13.89 2.43 16.66
N ARG A 265 14.02 2.61 17.98
CA ARG A 265 13.43 1.64 18.94
C ARG A 265 11.89 1.60 18.94
N ARG A 266 11.20 2.70 18.61
CA ARG A 266 9.73 2.70 18.44
C ARG A 266 9.31 2.15 17.07
N GLY A 267 10.11 2.39 16.03
CA GLY A 267 9.88 1.84 14.69
C GLY A 267 10.05 0.31 14.59
N PHE A 268 10.90 -0.30 15.42
CA PHE A 268 11.06 -1.77 15.45
C PHE A 268 9.84 -2.50 16.03
N LEU A 269 9.15 -1.91 17.01
CA LEU A 269 7.88 -2.45 17.52
C LEU A 269 6.78 -2.36 16.45
N GLU A 270 6.78 -1.30 15.64
CA GLU A 270 5.82 -1.07 14.56
C GLU A 270 6.08 -1.95 13.33
N GLY A 271 7.36 -2.19 13.00
CA GLY A 271 7.74 -3.20 12.02
C GLY A 271 7.34 -4.60 12.49
N GLY A 272 7.51 -4.88 13.79
CA GLY A 272 7.10 -6.14 14.40
C GLY A 272 5.59 -6.39 14.30
N THR A 273 4.74 -5.37 14.54
CA THR A 273 3.29 -5.52 14.42
C THR A 273 2.83 -5.72 12.97
N ALA A 274 3.43 -5.00 12.01
CA ALA A 274 3.13 -5.20 10.59
C ALA A 274 3.52 -6.60 10.10
N VAL A 275 4.68 -7.11 10.53
CA VAL A 275 5.14 -8.48 10.22
C VAL A 275 4.21 -9.51 10.87
N ALA A 276 3.80 -9.32 12.12
CA ALA A 276 2.88 -10.22 12.81
C ALA A 276 1.49 -10.27 12.13
N LEU A 277 0.97 -9.13 11.69
CA LEU A 277 -0.31 -9.04 10.97
C LEU A 277 -0.25 -9.66 9.58
N ALA A 278 0.86 -9.44 8.85
CA ALA A 278 1.11 -10.09 7.57
C ALA A 278 1.21 -11.63 7.74
N LEU A 279 1.95 -12.09 8.75
CA LEU A 279 2.10 -13.51 9.06
C LEU A 279 0.78 -14.16 9.47
N ALA A 280 -0.03 -13.47 10.29
CA ALA A 280 -1.36 -13.94 10.71
C ALA A 280 -2.34 -14.01 9.52
N SER A 281 -2.30 -13.01 8.63
CA SER A 281 -3.14 -12.99 7.43
C SER A 281 -2.74 -14.08 6.44
N TRP A 282 -1.43 -14.31 6.26
CA TRP A 282 -0.90 -15.40 5.43
C TRP A 282 -1.29 -16.77 5.99
N LEU A 283 -1.13 -16.99 7.30
CA LEU A 283 -1.54 -18.21 7.99
C LEU A 283 -3.05 -18.46 7.92
N ALA A 284 -3.87 -17.40 7.90
CA ALA A 284 -5.33 -17.53 7.84
C ALA A 284 -5.85 -17.80 6.42
N LEU A 285 -5.26 -17.19 5.38
CA LEU A 285 -5.80 -17.24 4.01
C LEU A 285 -5.12 -18.25 3.08
N VAL A 286 -3.81 -18.49 3.22
CA VAL A 286 -3.01 -19.24 2.23
C VAL A 286 -3.07 -20.77 2.35
N PRO A 287 -3.19 -21.40 3.54
CA PRO A 287 -3.17 -22.86 3.64
C PRO A 287 -4.33 -23.58 2.93
N GLY A 288 -5.36 -22.85 2.47
CA GLY A 288 -6.50 -23.40 1.74
C GLY A 288 -6.33 -23.52 0.22
N SER A 289 -5.35 -22.85 -0.41
CA SER A 289 -5.26 -22.71 -1.87
C SER A 289 -4.17 -23.54 -2.56
N ALA A 290 -3.26 -24.16 -1.80
CA ALA A 290 -2.24 -25.02 -2.37
C ALA A 290 -2.87 -26.31 -2.92
N VAL A 291 -2.77 -26.49 -4.24
CA VAL A 291 -3.12 -27.75 -4.93
C VAL A 291 -2.07 -28.79 -4.54
N ASP A 292 -2.47 -29.79 -3.76
CA ASP A 292 -1.60 -30.89 -3.32
C ASP A 292 -1.82 -32.11 -4.23
N GLN A 293 -0.95 -33.12 -4.12
CA GLN A 293 -1.12 -34.40 -4.85
C GLN A 293 -1.22 -35.55 -3.86
N ALA A 294 -2.26 -36.37 -4.01
CA ALA A 294 -2.40 -37.62 -3.27
C ALA A 294 -2.32 -38.82 -4.21
N LYS A 295 -1.71 -39.90 -3.73
CA LYS A 295 -1.73 -41.21 -4.39
C LYS A 295 -2.81 -42.05 -3.73
N ILE A 296 -3.77 -42.52 -4.51
CA ILE A 296 -4.86 -43.39 -4.06
C ILE A 296 -4.74 -44.71 -4.82
N GLU A 297 -4.72 -45.82 -4.12
CA GLU A 297 -4.75 -47.16 -4.73
C GLU A 297 -6.18 -47.61 -4.87
N VAL A 298 -6.61 -47.83 -6.11
CA VAL A 298 -7.99 -48.20 -6.45
C VAL A 298 -8.01 -49.62 -7.03
N PRO A 299 -8.91 -50.50 -6.56
CA PRO A 299 -9.05 -51.84 -7.13
C PRO A 299 -9.62 -51.78 -8.56
N VAL A 300 -9.22 -52.71 -9.41
CA VAL A 300 -9.73 -52.83 -10.79
C VAL A 300 -10.95 -53.74 -10.82
N THR A 301 -12.10 -53.20 -11.24
CA THR A 301 -13.34 -53.97 -11.42
C THR A 301 -13.56 -54.25 -12.90
N VAL A 302 -13.91 -55.50 -13.22
CA VAL A 302 -14.21 -55.93 -14.59
C VAL A 302 -15.73 -56.02 -14.75
N GLU A 303 -16.28 -55.30 -15.72
CA GLU A 303 -17.70 -55.35 -16.09
C GLU A 303 -17.87 -56.00 -17.48
N ASN A 304 -19.07 -56.52 -17.75
CA ASN A 304 -19.46 -57.08 -19.05
C ASN A 304 -18.59 -58.25 -19.55
N MET A 305 -18.38 -59.27 -18.70
CA MET A 305 -17.70 -60.50 -19.10
C MET A 305 -18.52 -61.28 -20.15
N PRO A 306 -17.97 -61.64 -21.32
CA PRO A 306 -18.72 -62.38 -22.34
C PRO A 306 -18.99 -63.83 -21.93
N ASP A 307 -20.16 -64.36 -22.29
CA ASP A 307 -20.53 -65.77 -22.05
C ASP A 307 -19.49 -66.76 -22.62
N GLY A 308 -19.13 -67.78 -21.85
CA GLY A 308 -18.16 -68.83 -22.22
C GLY A 308 -16.71 -68.57 -21.79
N TYR A 309 -16.46 -67.55 -20.96
CA TYR A 309 -15.13 -67.20 -20.49
C TYR A 309 -15.10 -66.89 -18.97
N ASP A 310 -14.17 -67.50 -18.25
CA ASP A 310 -13.91 -67.23 -16.83
C ASP A 310 -12.64 -66.38 -16.64
N LEU A 311 -12.74 -65.40 -15.73
CA LEU A 311 -11.63 -64.55 -15.33
C LEU A 311 -10.66 -65.33 -14.41
N ARG A 312 -9.44 -65.62 -14.88
CA ARG A 312 -8.43 -66.30 -14.05
C ARG A 312 -7.62 -65.34 -13.19
N LYS A 313 -7.20 -64.21 -13.75
CA LYS A 313 -6.29 -63.27 -13.08
C LYS A 313 -6.31 -61.90 -13.73
N VAL A 314 -6.35 -60.86 -12.90
CA VAL A 314 -6.14 -59.45 -13.29
C VAL A 314 -4.75 -59.05 -12.81
N GLU A 315 -3.88 -58.64 -13.73
CA GLU A 315 -2.53 -58.17 -13.39
C GLU A 315 -2.31 -56.74 -13.89
N PRO A 316 -2.06 -55.77 -12.97
CA PRO A 316 -2.18 -55.83 -11.50
C PRO A 316 -3.63 -55.70 -10.99
N ALA A 317 -3.89 -56.17 -9.76
CA ALA A 317 -5.22 -56.12 -9.11
C ALA A 317 -5.63 -54.72 -8.61
N SER A 318 -4.68 -53.81 -8.45
CA SER A 318 -4.89 -52.41 -8.07
C SER A 318 -4.07 -51.48 -8.95
N VAL A 319 -4.57 -50.25 -9.13
CA VAL A 319 -3.91 -49.19 -9.88
C VAL A 319 -3.76 -47.96 -8.99
N ALA A 320 -2.56 -47.37 -8.98
CA ALA A 320 -2.30 -46.14 -8.25
C ALA A 320 -2.69 -44.93 -9.12
N LEU A 321 -3.70 -44.19 -8.66
CA LEU A 321 -4.13 -42.91 -9.22
C LEU A 321 -3.41 -41.77 -8.50
N THR A 322 -2.79 -40.86 -9.26
CA THR A 322 -2.28 -39.60 -8.73
C THR A 322 -3.31 -38.52 -9.01
N VAL A 323 -3.94 -38.03 -7.95
CA VAL A 323 -5.04 -37.06 -8.01
C VAL A 323 -4.56 -35.72 -7.48
N SER A 324 -4.90 -34.63 -8.17
CA SER A 324 -4.55 -33.26 -7.78
C SER A 324 -5.78 -32.40 -7.48
N GLY A 325 -5.74 -31.66 -6.38
CA GLY A 325 -6.80 -30.73 -5.99
C GLY A 325 -6.52 -29.98 -4.69
N PRO A 326 -7.47 -29.15 -4.23
CA PRO A 326 -7.35 -28.43 -2.97
C PRO A 326 -7.16 -29.40 -1.79
N LYS A 327 -6.23 -29.09 -0.88
CA LYS A 327 -5.82 -29.97 0.23
C LYS A 327 -6.99 -30.49 1.09
N ARG A 328 -8.02 -29.66 1.31
CA ARG A 328 -9.24 -30.06 2.04
C ARG A 328 -10.02 -31.16 1.33
N GLN A 329 -10.11 -31.13 -0.01
CA GLN A 329 -10.84 -32.15 -0.78
C GLN A 329 -10.05 -33.46 -0.84
N LEU A 330 -8.72 -33.40 -0.92
CA LEU A 330 -7.85 -34.58 -0.87
C LEU A 330 -7.90 -35.31 0.48
N LEU A 331 -8.15 -34.59 1.58
CA LEU A 331 -8.31 -35.17 2.92
C LEU A 331 -9.65 -35.90 3.11
N VAL A 332 -10.68 -35.52 2.36
CA VAL A 332 -12.03 -36.09 2.47
C VAL A 332 -12.28 -37.19 1.42
N ALA A 333 -11.54 -37.16 0.30
CA ALA A 333 -11.63 -38.15 -0.76
C ALA A 333 -11.30 -39.55 -0.24
N ARG A 334 -12.23 -40.49 -0.44
CA ARG A 334 -12.07 -41.91 -0.08
C ARG A 334 -11.75 -42.75 -1.30
N THR A 335 -11.17 -43.92 -1.08
CA THR A 335 -10.86 -44.89 -2.16
C THR A 335 -12.12 -45.30 -2.95
N GLU A 336 -13.30 -45.24 -2.32
CA GLU A 336 -14.60 -45.59 -2.92
C GLU A 336 -15.10 -44.56 -3.95
N ASP A 337 -14.55 -43.33 -3.94
CA ASP A 337 -14.97 -42.24 -4.84
C ASP A 337 -14.38 -42.37 -6.26
N PHE A 338 -13.42 -43.29 -6.43
CA PHE A 338 -12.74 -43.58 -7.67
C PHE A 338 -12.97 -45.04 -8.06
N GLN A 339 -13.39 -45.28 -9.31
CA GLN A 339 -13.57 -46.63 -9.83
C GLN A 339 -12.81 -46.77 -11.16
N VAL A 340 -12.04 -47.84 -11.28
CA VAL A 340 -11.40 -48.24 -12.53
C VAL A 340 -12.21 -49.41 -13.10
N VAL A 341 -13.03 -49.12 -14.12
CA VAL A 341 -13.96 -50.09 -14.72
C VAL A 341 -13.46 -50.49 -16.09
N ILE A 342 -13.08 -51.76 -16.25
CA ILE A 342 -12.63 -52.30 -17.54
C ILE A 342 -13.77 -53.08 -18.19
N ASP A 343 -14.20 -52.65 -19.39
CA ASP A 343 -15.19 -53.37 -20.19
C ASP A 343 -14.53 -54.58 -20.90
N ALA A 344 -14.93 -55.78 -20.51
CA ALA A 344 -14.37 -57.04 -21.02
C ALA A 344 -15.00 -57.54 -22.33
N GLN A 345 -15.94 -56.82 -22.96
CA GLN A 345 -16.55 -57.27 -24.22
C GLN A 345 -15.52 -57.46 -25.36
N LEU A 346 -14.47 -56.64 -25.37
CA LEU A 346 -13.39 -56.69 -26.37
C LEU A 346 -12.49 -57.94 -26.25
N VAL A 347 -12.65 -58.74 -25.20
CA VAL A 347 -11.95 -60.03 -25.04
C VAL A 347 -12.38 -61.02 -26.13
N ARG A 348 -13.63 -60.95 -26.64
CA ARG A 348 -14.11 -61.76 -27.79
C ARG A 348 -13.29 -61.55 -29.06
N LEU A 349 -12.65 -60.39 -29.20
CA LEU A 349 -11.82 -60.01 -30.35
C LEU A 349 -10.34 -60.33 -30.15
N GLY A 350 -9.99 -61.11 -29.12
CA GLY A 350 -8.60 -61.51 -28.82
C GLY A 350 -7.77 -60.46 -28.07
N ARG A 351 -8.36 -59.32 -27.69
CA ARG A 351 -7.67 -58.26 -26.96
C ARG A 351 -7.54 -58.62 -25.48
N ARG A 352 -6.31 -58.63 -24.97
CA ARG A 352 -5.98 -59.04 -23.58
C ARG A 352 -5.36 -57.91 -22.75
N THR A 353 -5.20 -56.72 -23.32
CA THR A 353 -4.58 -55.57 -22.68
C THR A 353 -5.44 -54.32 -22.90
N PHE A 354 -5.77 -53.67 -21.79
CA PHE A 354 -6.65 -52.51 -21.74
C PHE A 354 -5.88 -51.29 -21.22
N ASP A 355 -6.11 -50.12 -21.81
CA ASP A 355 -5.54 -48.86 -21.32
C ASP A 355 -6.40 -48.35 -20.16
N VAL A 356 -5.75 -48.05 -19.04
CA VAL A 356 -6.46 -47.68 -17.81
C VAL A 356 -6.89 -46.23 -17.84
N ARG A 357 -6.23 -45.37 -18.64
CA ARG A 357 -6.53 -43.92 -18.67
C ARG A 357 -7.94 -43.61 -19.16
N GLU A 358 -8.46 -44.41 -20.08
CA GLU A 358 -9.81 -44.24 -20.66
C GLU A 358 -10.88 -44.94 -19.81
N ALA A 359 -10.47 -45.72 -18.80
CA ALA A 359 -11.33 -46.58 -17.97
C ALA A 359 -11.57 -46.05 -16.55
N VAL A 360 -11.08 -44.85 -16.21
CA VAL A 360 -11.28 -44.22 -14.89
C VAL A 360 -12.60 -43.47 -14.84
N ARG A 361 -13.51 -43.89 -13.96
CA ARG A 361 -14.73 -43.15 -13.60
C ARG A 361 -14.58 -42.56 -12.20
N HIS A 362 -14.88 -41.29 -12.03
CA HIS A 362 -14.83 -40.62 -10.72
C HIS A 362 -16.04 -39.70 -10.54
N SER A 363 -16.57 -39.61 -9.33
CA SER A 363 -17.71 -38.74 -8.96
C SER A 363 -17.26 -37.40 -8.36
N THR A 364 -15.95 -37.18 -8.20
CA THR A 364 -15.38 -35.99 -7.56
C THR A 364 -14.90 -34.94 -8.59
N ALA A 365 -14.88 -33.66 -8.21
CA ALA A 365 -14.31 -32.54 -8.98
C ALA A 365 -12.76 -32.53 -9.06
N LEU A 366 -12.10 -33.60 -8.62
CA LEU A 366 -10.64 -33.72 -8.58
C LEU A 366 -10.08 -34.16 -9.94
N GLN A 367 -8.89 -33.65 -10.32
CA GLN A 367 -8.25 -34.00 -11.60
C GLN A 367 -7.30 -35.18 -11.45
N VAL A 368 -7.47 -36.20 -12.30
CA VAL A 368 -6.54 -37.35 -12.38
C VAL A 368 -5.35 -36.97 -13.24
N ARG A 369 -4.16 -36.86 -12.63
CA ARG A 369 -2.95 -36.35 -13.29
C ARG A 369 -2.08 -37.47 -13.87
N ALA A 370 -2.05 -38.63 -13.20
CA ALA A 370 -1.29 -39.79 -13.66
C ALA A 370 -1.90 -41.10 -13.15
N VAL A 371 -1.80 -42.14 -13.98
CA VAL A 371 -2.26 -43.50 -13.69
C VAL A 371 -1.07 -44.45 -13.85
N LYS A 372 -0.75 -45.24 -12.82
CA LYS A 372 0.33 -46.24 -12.86
C LYS A 372 -0.11 -47.59 -12.28
N PRO A 373 0.09 -48.71 -13.00
CA PRO A 373 0.51 -48.81 -14.41
C PRO A 373 -0.61 -48.39 -15.37
N GLY A 374 -0.24 -47.87 -16.55
CA GLY A 374 -1.21 -47.41 -17.55
C GLY A 374 -1.90 -48.53 -18.34
N LYS A 375 -1.52 -49.79 -18.12
CA LYS A 375 -2.08 -50.95 -18.82
C LYS A 375 -2.41 -52.05 -17.81
N VAL A 376 -3.57 -52.67 -17.96
CA VAL A 376 -3.98 -53.86 -17.21
C VAL A 376 -4.13 -55.03 -18.17
N ARG A 377 -3.60 -56.19 -17.79
CA ARG A 377 -3.72 -57.43 -18.56
C ARG A 377 -4.78 -58.32 -17.91
N LEU A 378 -5.76 -58.74 -18.70
CA LEU A 378 -6.76 -59.72 -18.29
C LEU A 378 -6.33 -61.11 -18.78
N SER A 379 -6.19 -62.05 -17.85
CA SER A 379 -5.99 -63.47 -18.16
C SER A 379 -7.32 -64.19 -18.04
N VAL A 380 -7.81 -64.68 -19.17
CA VAL A 380 -9.14 -65.28 -19.31
C VAL A 380 -8.98 -66.70 -19.84
N SER A 381 -9.73 -67.67 -19.29
CA SER A 381 -9.85 -69.03 -19.85
C SER A 381 -11.24 -69.26 -20.41
N GLN A 382 -11.37 -70.06 -21.47
CA GLN A 382 -12.68 -70.56 -21.89
C GLN A 382 -13.27 -71.41 -20.75
N ALA A 383 -14.51 -71.10 -20.39
CA ALA A 383 -15.29 -71.92 -19.48
C ALA A 383 -15.44 -73.30 -20.12
N GLN A 384 -14.95 -74.36 -19.47
CA GLN A 384 -15.13 -75.72 -19.97
C GLN A 384 -16.60 -76.10 -19.84
N GLY A 385 -17.33 -76.09 -20.95
CA GLY A 385 -18.70 -76.61 -20.98
C GLY A 385 -19.55 -76.12 -22.13
N GLN A 386 -19.28 -76.66 -23.33
CA GLN A 386 -20.27 -77.19 -24.29
C GLN A 386 -19.53 -77.49 -25.61
N SER A 387 -19.10 -78.75 -25.75
CA SER A 387 -18.90 -79.35 -27.08
C SER A 387 -20.26 -79.40 -27.80
N PRO A 388 -20.28 -79.27 -29.15
CA PRO A 388 -21.51 -79.19 -29.94
C PRO A 388 -22.46 -80.37 -29.77
#